data_AF-A0ABD3ZUN3-F1
#
_entry.id   AF-A0ABD3ZUN3-F1
#
_cell.length_a   1.000
_cell.length_b   1.000
_cell.length_c   1.000
_cell.angle_alpha   90.00
_cell.angle_beta   90.00
_cell.angle_gamma   90.00
#
_symmetry.space_group_name_H-M   'P 1'
#
loop_
_entity.id
_entity.type
_entity.pdbx_description
1 polymer ?
#
loop_
_entity_poly.entity_id
_entity_poly.type
_entity_poly.pdbx_seq_one_letter_code
_entity_poly.pdbx_strand_id
1 'polypeptide(L)'
;MKPAKVSLLRRLLHSLKHVDCNIAKRFPSTIKIVKLLFIFMVFTPISLIYAEDVYQNFEELKNNEDPSDYDVVTKETGSPVLVLAIHGGGIEGGTSEVARELSKEYSMYLFEGLKSTGNSVLHITSTHFDEPRALKMTGNHEYVISLHGYAEEDQQIEVGGTDRVRAADLVEKLQHAGFPAVLLNTDHPHAGVSPNNIANKSKTGLSIQIEMSTGFRKSLFGIFSLKSRAVTQNERFYKFTEVMFRFLKNSY
;
A
#
# COMPACT_ATOMS: atom_id res chain seq x y z
N MET A 1 -32.56 -25.88 75.35
CA MET A 1 -31.49 -26.23 74.40
C MET A 1 -32.02 -26.16 72.96
N LYS A 2 -31.52 -25.22 72.17
CA LYS A 2 -31.49 -25.22 70.69
C LYS A 2 -30.31 -24.31 70.28
N PRO A 3 -29.41 -24.76 69.39
CA PRO A 3 -28.11 -24.12 69.18
C PRO A 3 -28.19 -22.91 68.22
N ALA A 4 -27.37 -21.90 68.50
CA ALA A 4 -27.22 -20.69 67.71
C ALA A 4 -26.58 -20.98 66.33
N LYS A 5 -27.20 -20.51 65.26
CA LYS A 5 -26.67 -20.55 63.89
C LYS A 5 -25.48 -19.60 63.78
N VAL A 6 -24.26 -20.12 63.87
CA VAL A 6 -23.04 -19.42 63.43
C VAL A 6 -23.03 -19.38 61.91
N SER A 7 -22.91 -18.19 61.32
CA SER A 7 -23.00 -17.98 59.87
C SER A 7 -21.89 -18.70 59.09
N LEU A 8 -22.24 -19.20 57.90
CA LEU A 8 -21.36 -19.91 56.96
C LEU A 8 -20.03 -19.18 56.69
N LEU A 9 -20.05 -17.85 56.78
CA LEU A 9 -18.92 -16.95 56.58
C LEU A 9 -17.79 -17.18 57.60
N ARG A 10 -18.13 -17.52 58.85
CA ARG A 10 -17.13 -17.73 59.91
C ARG A 10 -16.37 -19.05 59.77
N ARG A 11 -16.98 -20.06 59.12
CA ARG A 11 -16.31 -21.34 58.79
C ARG A 11 -15.38 -21.19 57.58
N LEU A 12 -15.76 -20.36 56.60
CA LEU A 12 -14.95 -20.08 55.42
C LEU A 12 -13.64 -19.33 55.78
N LEU A 13 -13.73 -18.33 56.66
CA LEU A 13 -12.56 -17.55 57.11
C LEU A 13 -11.56 -18.37 57.94
N HIS A 14 -12.01 -19.42 58.64
CA HIS A 14 -11.12 -20.32 59.38
C HIS A 14 -10.39 -21.31 58.46
N SER A 15 -10.99 -21.67 57.33
CA SER A 15 -10.36 -22.53 56.31
C SER A 15 -9.24 -21.80 55.55
N LEU A 16 -9.36 -20.49 55.35
CA LEU A 16 -8.37 -19.70 54.62
C LEU A 16 -7.06 -19.51 55.40
N LYS A 17 -7.10 -19.43 56.73
CA LYS A 17 -5.88 -19.30 57.56
C LYS A 17 -4.95 -20.51 57.53
N HIS A 18 -5.43 -21.69 57.12
CA HIS A 18 -4.59 -22.90 57.03
C HIS A 18 -4.04 -23.16 55.61
N VAL A 19 -4.55 -22.50 54.58
CA VAL A 19 -4.06 -22.67 53.20
C VAL A 19 -2.80 -21.82 52.95
N ASP A 20 -2.65 -20.71 53.65
CA ASP A 20 -1.51 -19.78 53.46
C ASP A 20 -0.17 -20.26 54.02
N CYS A 21 -0.11 -21.30 54.87
CA CYS A 21 1.14 -21.70 55.53
C CYS A 21 1.94 -22.80 54.80
N ASN A 22 1.39 -23.42 53.76
CA ASN A 22 2.03 -24.57 53.09
C ASN A 22 2.45 -24.34 51.62
N ILE A 23 2.11 -23.22 51.00
CA ILE A 23 2.53 -22.93 49.60
C ILE A 23 3.86 -22.14 49.56
N ALA A 24 4.19 -21.39 50.61
CA ALA A 24 5.39 -20.55 50.64
C ALA A 24 6.72 -21.28 50.96
N LYS A 25 6.71 -22.61 51.18
CA LYS A 25 7.92 -23.38 51.56
C LYS A 25 8.38 -24.45 50.56
N ARG A 26 7.75 -24.53 49.38
CA ARG A 26 8.26 -25.34 48.26
C ARG A 26 8.18 -24.49 47.00
N PHE A 27 9.30 -23.89 46.62
CA PHE A 27 9.77 -23.58 45.25
C PHE A 27 10.74 -22.36 45.26
N PRO A 28 11.96 -22.46 45.82
CA PRO A 28 12.97 -21.42 45.66
C PRO A 28 13.84 -21.61 44.39
N SER A 29 13.37 -22.32 43.35
CA SER A 29 14.22 -22.64 42.18
C SER A 29 13.60 -22.42 40.80
N THR A 30 12.36 -21.94 40.68
CA THR A 30 11.67 -21.79 39.37
C THR A 30 11.59 -20.35 38.84
N ILE A 31 12.04 -19.34 39.60
CA ILE A 31 11.93 -17.92 39.22
C ILE A 31 13.11 -17.42 38.36
N LYS A 32 14.21 -18.18 38.22
CA LYS A 32 15.33 -17.80 37.33
C LYS A 32 15.23 -18.33 35.89
N ILE A 33 14.38 -19.33 35.62
CA ILE A 33 14.21 -19.89 34.26
C ILE A 33 13.11 -19.15 33.48
N VAL A 34 12.12 -18.57 34.16
CA VAL A 34 11.03 -17.81 33.50
C VAL A 34 11.51 -16.44 32.98
N LYS A 35 12.56 -15.84 33.56
CA LYS A 35 13.14 -14.58 33.06
C LYS A 35 14.14 -14.75 31.91
N LEU A 36 14.68 -15.96 31.68
CA LEU A 36 15.60 -16.21 30.57
C LEU A 36 14.86 -16.59 29.28
N LEU A 37 13.64 -17.14 29.38
CA LEU A 37 12.81 -17.46 28.22
C LEU A 37 12.05 -16.26 27.63
N PHE A 38 11.97 -15.13 28.34
CA PHE A 38 11.34 -13.90 27.83
C PHE A 38 12.28 -13.00 27.01
N ILE A 39 13.57 -13.31 26.96
CA ILE A 39 14.58 -12.52 26.20
C ILE A 39 14.82 -13.11 24.80
N PHE A 40 14.22 -14.26 24.48
CA PHE A 40 14.35 -14.92 23.16
C PHE A 40 13.05 -14.94 22.35
N MET A 41 12.06 -14.14 22.73
CA MET A 41 10.88 -13.89 21.91
C MET A 41 11.02 -12.54 21.19
N VAL A 42 11.38 -12.67 19.91
CA VAL A 42 10.96 -11.79 18.82
C VAL A 42 11.77 -10.49 18.63
N PHE A 43 13.08 -10.64 18.40
CA PHE A 43 13.73 -9.91 17.31
C PHE A 43 13.63 -10.75 16.04
N THR A 44 12.41 -11.02 15.58
CA THR A 44 12.24 -11.22 14.14
C THR A 44 12.12 -9.81 13.58
N PRO A 45 13.04 -9.34 12.72
CA PRO A 45 12.67 -8.23 11.86
C PRO A 45 11.34 -8.65 11.23
N ILE A 46 10.31 -7.82 11.38
CA ILE A 46 9.11 -7.94 10.59
C ILE A 46 9.58 -7.60 9.18
N SER A 47 10.17 -8.59 8.49
CA SER A 47 10.18 -8.61 7.06
C SER A 47 8.69 -8.62 6.71
N LEU A 48 8.15 -7.47 6.31
CA LEU A 48 6.89 -7.41 5.59
C LEU A 48 7.03 -8.49 4.51
N ILE A 49 6.30 -9.59 4.65
CA ILE A 49 6.27 -10.63 3.63
C ILE A 49 5.46 -10.00 2.49
N TYR A 50 6.13 -9.26 1.61
CA TYR A 50 5.60 -9.02 0.29
C TYR A 50 5.47 -10.42 -0.31
N ALA A 51 4.23 -10.83 -0.60
CA ALA A 51 4.01 -12.04 -1.35
C ALA A 51 4.80 -11.90 -2.66
N GLU A 52 5.66 -12.87 -2.95
CA GLU A 52 6.38 -12.91 -4.21
C GLU A 52 5.37 -12.93 -5.37
N ASP A 53 5.68 -12.21 -6.44
CA ASP A 53 4.82 -12.18 -7.63
C ASP A 53 4.66 -13.59 -8.19
N VAL A 54 3.44 -13.89 -8.68
CA VAL A 54 3.16 -15.17 -9.33
C VAL A 54 3.90 -15.28 -10.66
N TYR A 55 4.03 -14.16 -11.37
CA TYR A 55 4.66 -14.08 -12.68
C TYR A 55 5.90 -13.19 -12.64
N GLN A 56 6.98 -13.63 -13.29
CA GLN A 56 8.26 -12.92 -13.32
C GLN A 56 8.32 -11.84 -14.41
N ASN A 57 7.39 -11.85 -15.36
CA ASN A 57 7.28 -10.87 -16.45
C ASN A 57 5.90 -10.95 -17.12
N PHE A 58 5.61 -10.01 -18.03
CA PHE A 58 4.33 -9.93 -18.72
C PHE A 58 4.07 -11.09 -19.67
N GLU A 59 5.11 -11.62 -20.33
CA GLU A 59 4.94 -12.76 -21.24
C GLU A 59 4.52 -14.02 -20.48
N GLU A 60 5.03 -14.24 -19.27
CA GLU A 60 4.59 -15.32 -18.40
C GLU A 60 3.13 -15.14 -17.95
N LEU A 61 2.75 -13.94 -17.50
CA LEU A 61 1.35 -13.62 -17.14
C LEU A 61 0.42 -13.88 -18.33
N LYS A 62 0.75 -13.33 -19.50
CA LYS A 62 -0.04 -13.45 -20.73
C LYS A 62 -0.24 -14.89 -21.18
N ASN A 63 0.73 -15.78 -20.94
CA ASN A 63 0.64 -17.19 -21.32
C ASN A 63 -0.14 -18.05 -20.32
N ASN A 64 -0.41 -17.54 -19.10
CA ASN A 64 -1.09 -18.29 -18.04
C ASN A 64 -2.48 -17.74 -17.66
N GLU A 65 -2.78 -16.49 -18.02
CA GLU A 65 -4.05 -15.83 -17.69
C GLU A 65 -4.99 -15.73 -18.90
N ASP A 66 -6.29 -15.76 -18.65
CA ASP A 66 -7.28 -15.48 -19.69
C ASP A 66 -7.16 -14.01 -20.11
N PRO A 67 -7.05 -13.67 -21.41
CA PRO A 67 -6.97 -12.28 -21.86
C PRO A 67 -8.17 -11.41 -21.48
N SER A 68 -9.29 -11.98 -21.03
CA SER A 68 -10.44 -11.23 -20.48
C SER A 68 -10.28 -10.85 -19.00
N ASP A 69 -9.32 -11.44 -18.30
CA ASP A 69 -9.05 -11.17 -16.88
C ASP A 69 -8.12 -9.97 -16.66
N TYR A 70 -7.56 -9.40 -17.72
CA TYR A 70 -6.79 -8.16 -17.66
C TYR A 70 -6.94 -7.34 -18.94
N ASP A 71 -6.65 -6.04 -18.86
CA ASP A 71 -6.62 -5.17 -20.05
C ASP A 71 -5.43 -4.19 -19.98
N VAL A 72 -5.01 -3.72 -21.14
CA VAL A 72 -3.99 -2.68 -21.28
C VAL A 72 -4.60 -1.53 -22.07
N VAL A 73 -4.72 -0.40 -21.39
CA VAL A 73 -5.34 0.82 -21.91
C VAL A 73 -4.26 1.89 -22.07
N THR A 74 -4.23 2.53 -23.23
CA THR A 74 -3.28 3.59 -23.52
C THR A 74 -3.98 4.85 -24.03
N LYS A 75 -3.42 6.01 -23.70
CA LYS A 75 -3.77 7.30 -24.28
C LYS A 75 -2.48 8.05 -24.58
N GLU A 76 -2.21 8.30 -25.85
CA GLU A 76 -1.04 9.07 -26.30
C GLU A 76 -1.50 10.47 -26.70
N THR A 77 -0.89 11.49 -26.11
CA THR A 77 -1.24 12.91 -26.34
C THR A 77 -0.05 13.75 -26.80
N GLY A 78 1.17 13.21 -26.75
CA GLY A 78 2.39 13.97 -26.98
C GLY A 78 2.83 14.85 -25.80
N SER A 79 2.15 14.77 -24.64
CA SER A 79 2.61 15.44 -23.42
C SER A 79 3.98 14.91 -22.98
N PRO A 80 4.90 15.75 -22.44
CA PRO A 80 6.18 15.27 -21.93
C PRO A 80 6.04 14.26 -20.77
N VAL A 81 4.96 14.40 -19.98
CA VAL A 81 4.66 13.55 -18.82
C VAL A 81 3.78 12.37 -19.24
N LEU A 82 4.13 11.18 -18.76
CA LEU A 82 3.29 9.98 -18.78
C LEU A 82 2.73 9.70 -17.38
N VAL A 83 1.41 9.54 -17.29
CA VAL A 83 0.77 8.94 -16.11
C VAL A 83 0.78 7.42 -16.29
N LEU A 84 1.45 6.72 -15.39
CA LEU A 84 1.65 5.28 -15.42
C LEU A 84 0.92 4.62 -14.26
N ALA A 85 0.10 3.61 -14.54
CA ALA A 85 -0.52 2.77 -13.52
C ALA A 85 -0.44 1.31 -13.96
N ILE A 86 0.60 0.61 -13.49
CA ILE A 86 0.82 -0.79 -13.86
C ILE A 86 0.01 -1.79 -13.02
N HIS A 87 -0.68 -1.30 -11.98
CA HIS A 87 -1.43 -2.11 -11.02
C HIS A 87 -2.89 -1.62 -10.89
N GLY A 88 -3.52 -1.39 -12.03
CA GLY A 88 -4.91 -0.95 -12.13
C GLY A 88 -5.96 -2.03 -11.83
N GLY A 89 -7.21 -1.61 -11.90
CA GLY A 89 -8.39 -2.46 -11.78
C GLY A 89 -8.54 -3.00 -10.36
N GLY A 90 -8.51 -4.31 -10.22
CA GLY A 90 -8.59 -5.01 -8.95
C GLY A 90 -7.25 -5.24 -8.25
N ILE A 91 -6.11 -4.91 -8.88
CA ILE A 91 -4.76 -5.13 -8.31
C ILE A 91 -4.55 -4.14 -7.16
N GLU A 92 -4.46 -2.84 -7.45
CA GLU A 92 -4.38 -1.76 -6.47
C GLU A 92 -5.55 -0.78 -6.66
N GLY A 93 -6.76 -1.25 -6.34
CA GLY A 93 -8.00 -0.53 -6.67
C GLY A 93 -7.99 0.97 -6.32
N GLY A 94 -8.42 1.82 -7.26
CA GLY A 94 -8.35 3.28 -7.14
C GLY A 94 -7.32 3.92 -8.09
N THR A 95 -6.22 3.22 -8.40
CA THR A 95 -5.18 3.73 -9.32
C THR A 95 -5.72 3.95 -10.73
N SER A 96 -6.52 3.02 -11.24
CA SER A 96 -7.24 3.13 -12.52
C SER A 96 -8.06 4.40 -12.67
N GLU A 97 -8.83 4.74 -11.63
CA GLU A 97 -9.71 5.90 -11.69
C GLU A 97 -8.90 7.20 -11.63
N VAL A 98 -7.87 7.27 -10.78
CA VAL A 98 -6.96 8.42 -10.73
C VAL A 98 -6.22 8.58 -12.06
N ALA A 99 -5.68 7.50 -12.62
CA ALA A 99 -5.00 7.52 -13.92
C ALA A 99 -5.91 8.04 -15.03
N ARG A 100 -7.15 7.54 -15.12
CA ARG A 100 -8.14 7.97 -16.11
C ARG A 100 -8.53 9.44 -15.95
N GLU A 101 -8.66 9.93 -14.71
CA GLU A 101 -8.94 11.35 -14.50
C GLU A 101 -7.77 12.21 -14.99
N LEU A 102 -6.54 11.91 -14.58
CA LEU A 102 -5.34 12.64 -15.03
C LEU A 102 -5.13 12.53 -16.55
N SER A 103 -5.55 11.43 -17.15
CA SER A 103 -5.47 11.23 -18.60
C SER A 103 -6.25 12.28 -19.40
N LYS A 104 -7.16 13.05 -18.78
CA LYS A 104 -7.84 14.17 -19.47
C LYS A 104 -6.85 15.17 -20.06
N GLU A 105 -5.74 15.43 -19.39
CA GLU A 105 -4.71 16.40 -19.78
C GLU A 105 -3.36 15.76 -20.16
N TYR A 106 -3.11 14.50 -19.77
CA TYR A 106 -1.81 13.85 -19.96
C TYR A 106 -1.93 12.51 -20.69
N SER A 107 -0.83 12.07 -21.30
CA SER A 107 -0.69 10.69 -21.77
C SER A 107 -0.81 9.70 -20.61
N MET A 108 -1.38 8.53 -20.88
CA MET A 108 -1.64 7.49 -19.88
C MET A 108 -1.26 6.11 -20.39
N TYR A 109 -0.62 5.33 -19.53
CA TYR A 109 -0.57 3.87 -19.62
C TYR A 109 -1.24 3.26 -18.40
N LEU A 110 -2.09 2.26 -18.62
CA LEU A 110 -2.81 1.57 -17.57
C LEU A 110 -2.88 0.06 -17.88
N PHE A 111 -2.40 -0.77 -16.94
CA PHE A 111 -2.63 -2.22 -16.92
C PHE A 111 -3.64 -2.53 -15.82
N GLU A 112 -4.71 -3.25 -16.12
CA GLU A 112 -5.80 -3.51 -15.17
C GLU A 112 -6.03 -4.99 -14.95
N GLY A 113 -6.16 -5.40 -13.68
CA GLY A 113 -6.75 -6.69 -13.34
C GLY A 113 -8.28 -6.59 -13.30
N LEU A 114 -8.96 -7.45 -14.04
CA LEU A 114 -10.41 -7.44 -14.24
C LEU A 114 -11.13 -8.65 -13.64
N LYS A 115 -10.41 -9.53 -12.93
CA LYS A 115 -11.00 -10.67 -12.24
C LYS A 115 -12.02 -10.20 -11.19
N SER A 116 -13.06 -11.00 -10.97
CA SER A 116 -14.03 -10.77 -9.89
C SER A 116 -13.38 -10.84 -8.50
N THR A 117 -12.38 -11.72 -8.33
CA THR A 117 -11.55 -11.88 -7.13
C THR A 117 -10.15 -12.36 -7.52
N GLY A 118 -9.15 -12.18 -6.65
CA GLY A 118 -7.83 -12.78 -6.85
C GLY A 118 -6.92 -12.03 -7.82
N ASN A 119 -7.16 -10.73 -8.07
CA ASN A 119 -6.31 -9.90 -8.94
C ASN A 119 -4.86 -9.75 -8.46
N SER A 120 -4.54 -10.11 -7.21
CA SER A 120 -3.17 -10.07 -6.70
C SER A 120 -2.20 -10.95 -7.50
N VAL A 121 -2.68 -12.01 -8.16
CA VAL A 121 -1.84 -12.85 -9.03
C VAL A 121 -1.37 -12.12 -10.30
N LEU A 122 -2.06 -11.04 -10.69
CA LEU A 122 -1.73 -10.23 -11.85
C LEU A 122 -0.72 -9.13 -11.53
N HIS A 123 -0.33 -8.97 -10.25
CA HIS A 123 0.71 -8.04 -9.87
C HIS A 123 2.07 -8.55 -10.38
N ILE A 124 2.76 -7.69 -11.11
CA ILE A 124 4.18 -7.84 -11.47
C ILE A 124 4.87 -6.59 -10.97
N THR A 125 5.86 -6.73 -10.09
CA THR A 125 6.62 -5.63 -9.50
C THR A 125 7.21 -4.72 -10.57
N SER A 126 7.30 -3.42 -10.30
CA SER A 126 7.73 -2.41 -11.28
C SER A 126 9.11 -2.70 -11.87
N THR A 127 10.00 -3.40 -11.15
CA THR A 127 11.33 -3.79 -11.65
C THR A 127 11.31 -4.96 -12.63
N HIS A 128 10.22 -5.72 -12.68
CA HIS A 128 9.99 -6.84 -13.59
C HIS A 128 8.93 -6.54 -14.65
N PHE A 129 8.14 -5.49 -14.47
CA PHE A 129 7.09 -5.11 -15.42
C PHE A 129 7.69 -4.71 -16.78
N ASP A 130 7.35 -5.47 -17.82
CA ASP A 130 7.95 -5.39 -19.16
C ASP A 130 6.92 -5.53 -20.29
N GLU A 131 5.65 -5.22 -20.02
CA GLU A 131 4.62 -5.24 -21.07
C GLU A 131 5.03 -4.32 -22.24
N PRO A 132 4.99 -4.78 -23.50
CA PRO A 132 5.59 -4.05 -24.62
C PRO A 132 5.05 -2.65 -24.87
N ARG A 133 3.76 -2.39 -24.61
CA ARG A 133 3.18 -1.05 -24.75
C ARG A 133 3.65 -0.13 -23.62
N ALA A 134 3.83 -0.61 -22.39
CA ALA A 134 4.43 0.17 -21.30
C ALA A 134 5.84 0.61 -21.68
N LEU A 135 6.70 -0.34 -22.08
CA LEU A 135 8.09 -0.05 -22.48
C LEU A 135 8.15 0.99 -23.60
N LYS A 136 7.27 0.86 -24.59
CA LYS A 136 7.17 1.83 -25.69
C LYS A 136 6.73 3.20 -25.19
N MET A 137 5.70 3.27 -24.35
CA MET A 137 5.19 4.55 -23.85
C MET A 137 6.19 5.23 -22.93
N THR A 138 6.79 4.53 -21.97
CA THR A 138 7.82 5.12 -21.10
C THR A 138 8.98 5.65 -21.92
N GLY A 139 9.51 4.87 -22.87
CA GLY A 139 10.61 5.29 -23.74
C GLY A 139 10.28 6.48 -24.66
N ASN A 140 9.01 6.75 -24.92
CA ASN A 140 8.56 7.88 -25.71
C ASN A 140 8.36 9.18 -24.90
N HIS A 141 8.28 9.10 -23.57
CA HIS A 141 8.00 10.24 -22.70
C HIS A 141 9.25 10.75 -21.98
N GLU A 142 9.23 12.02 -21.59
CA GLU A 142 10.34 12.63 -20.84
C GLU A 142 10.28 12.25 -19.37
N TYR A 143 9.10 12.32 -18.76
CA TYR A 143 8.90 12.14 -17.32
C TYR A 143 7.77 11.16 -17.05
N VAL A 144 7.81 10.47 -15.90
CA VAL A 144 6.78 9.50 -15.51
C VAL A 144 6.26 9.79 -14.10
N ILE A 145 4.94 9.79 -13.93
CA ILE A 145 4.29 9.68 -12.62
C ILE A 145 3.72 8.27 -12.51
N SER A 146 4.24 7.45 -11.60
CA SER A 146 3.76 6.08 -11.38
C SER A 146 2.82 6.01 -10.17
N LEU A 147 1.58 5.60 -10.41
CA LEU A 147 0.53 5.47 -9.40
C LEU A 147 0.48 4.04 -8.88
N HIS A 148 0.59 3.91 -7.56
CA HIS A 148 0.55 2.63 -6.86
C HIS A 148 -0.35 2.70 -5.63
N GLY A 149 -0.64 1.56 -5.03
CA GLY A 149 -1.30 1.45 -3.75
C GLY A 149 -0.75 0.31 -2.91
N TYR A 150 -0.62 0.58 -1.61
CA TYR A 150 -0.15 -0.39 -0.63
C TYR A 150 -1.20 -0.64 0.46
N ALA A 151 -1.00 -1.74 1.20
CA ALA A 151 -1.90 -2.17 2.26
C ALA A 151 -1.62 -1.41 3.57
N GLU A 152 -2.44 -0.40 3.85
CA GLU A 152 -2.49 0.36 5.10
C GLU A 152 -3.90 0.97 5.22
N GLU A 153 -4.54 0.89 6.39
CA GLU A 153 -5.89 1.43 6.61
C GLU A 153 -5.85 2.90 7.06
N ASP A 154 -4.74 3.36 7.64
CA ASP A 154 -4.52 4.79 7.85
C ASP A 154 -4.40 5.53 6.50
N GLN A 155 -4.89 6.77 6.47
CA GLN A 155 -4.80 7.59 5.26
C GLN A 155 -3.39 8.18 5.13
N GLN A 156 -2.64 7.67 4.17
CA GLN A 156 -1.26 8.06 3.89
C GLN A 156 -0.99 8.05 2.37
N ILE A 157 -0.09 8.93 1.94
CA ILE A 157 0.48 8.96 0.59
C ILE A 157 2.01 9.00 0.75
N GLU A 158 2.70 7.98 0.27
CA GLU A 158 4.16 7.98 0.26
C GLU A 158 4.65 8.38 -1.14
N VAL A 159 5.55 9.36 -1.21
CA VAL A 159 6.07 9.86 -2.48
C VAL A 159 7.56 9.55 -2.59
N GLY A 160 7.94 8.93 -3.70
CA GLY A 160 9.32 8.57 -4.03
C GLY A 160 9.67 8.91 -5.47
N GLY A 161 10.54 8.11 -6.07
CA GLY A 161 11.03 8.27 -7.43
C GLY A 161 12.42 8.91 -7.52
N THR A 162 12.93 8.96 -8.73
CA THR A 162 14.26 9.51 -9.07
C THR A 162 14.25 11.04 -9.19
N ASP A 163 13.10 11.65 -9.46
CA ASP A 163 12.94 13.12 -9.51
C ASP A 163 12.76 13.70 -8.11
N ARG A 164 13.87 13.82 -7.37
CA ARG A 164 13.85 14.20 -5.95
C ARG A 164 13.33 15.62 -5.71
N VAL A 165 13.59 16.54 -6.62
CA VAL A 165 13.14 17.95 -6.47
C VAL A 165 11.64 18.03 -6.66
N ARG A 166 11.11 17.44 -7.73
CA ARG A 166 9.66 17.48 -7.98
C ARG A 166 8.86 16.59 -7.04
N ALA A 167 9.42 15.46 -6.58
CA ALA A 167 8.81 14.64 -5.55
C ALA A 167 8.63 15.43 -4.23
N ALA A 168 9.66 16.18 -3.81
CA ALA A 168 9.56 17.04 -2.63
C ALA A 168 8.52 18.16 -2.81
N ASP A 169 8.51 18.83 -3.96
CA ASP A 169 7.51 19.86 -4.26
C ASP A 169 6.07 19.30 -4.26
N LEU A 170 5.86 18.11 -4.84
CA LEU A 170 4.56 17.45 -4.82
C LEU A 170 4.09 17.18 -3.38
N VAL A 171 4.97 16.68 -2.52
CA VAL A 171 4.66 16.43 -1.10
C VAL A 171 4.23 17.73 -0.42
N GLU A 172 4.95 18.82 -0.62
CA GLU A 172 4.58 20.13 -0.06
C GLU A 172 3.21 20.60 -0.57
N LYS A 173 2.93 20.47 -1.87
CA LYS A 173 1.63 20.86 -2.45
C LYS A 173 0.48 20.01 -1.90
N LEU A 174 0.69 18.71 -1.75
CA LEU A 174 -0.29 17.81 -1.15
C LEU A 174 -0.54 18.17 0.33
N GLN A 175 0.52 18.40 1.12
CA GLN A 175 0.40 18.79 2.52
C GLN A 175 -0.32 20.14 2.69
N HIS A 176 0.03 21.15 1.90
CA HIS A 176 -0.67 22.44 1.91
C HIS A 176 -2.16 22.32 1.53
N ALA A 177 -2.52 21.34 0.70
CA ALA A 177 -3.92 21.05 0.36
C ALA A 177 -4.65 20.18 1.42
N GLY A 178 -3.95 19.76 2.47
CA GLY A 178 -4.49 18.94 3.57
C GLY A 178 -4.47 17.44 3.29
N PHE A 179 -3.60 16.96 2.39
CA PHE A 179 -3.39 15.54 2.14
C PHE A 179 -2.20 14.98 2.95
N PRO A 180 -2.29 13.73 3.44
CA PRO A 180 -1.31 13.12 4.33
C PRO A 180 -0.11 12.55 3.54
N ALA A 181 0.62 13.43 2.84
CA ALA A 181 1.75 13.05 2.02
C ALA A 181 3.08 13.12 2.78
N VAL A 182 3.98 12.16 2.52
CA VAL A 182 5.34 12.14 3.05
C VAL A 182 6.34 11.81 1.94
N LEU A 183 7.54 12.38 2.02
CA LEU A 183 8.63 12.07 1.09
C LEU A 183 9.43 10.87 1.63
N LEU A 184 9.57 9.83 0.83
CA LEU A 184 10.40 8.68 1.14
C LEU A 184 11.88 8.95 0.83
N ASN A 185 12.76 8.49 1.70
CA ASN A 185 14.19 8.43 1.42
C ASN A 185 14.50 7.39 0.34
N THR A 186 15.66 7.50 -0.30
CA THR A 186 16.04 6.64 -1.43
C THR A 186 16.38 5.19 -1.04
N ASP A 187 16.60 4.94 0.25
CA ASP A 187 16.83 3.61 0.84
C ASP A 187 15.52 2.89 1.24
N HIS A 188 14.38 3.57 1.12
CA HIS A 188 13.08 2.96 1.42
C HIS A 188 12.72 1.88 0.39
N PRO A 189 12.09 0.74 0.80
CA PRO A 189 11.67 -0.31 -0.14
C PRO A 189 10.77 0.19 -1.28
N HIS A 190 9.91 1.19 -1.01
CA HIS A 190 9.05 1.84 -1.99
C HIS A 190 9.66 3.10 -2.64
N ALA A 191 10.98 3.28 -2.58
CA ALA A 191 11.59 4.52 -3.07
C ALA A 191 11.51 4.70 -4.59
N GLY A 192 11.26 3.64 -5.37
CA GLY A 192 11.09 3.73 -6.82
C GLY A 192 12.36 4.12 -7.59
N VAL A 193 13.55 3.97 -7.00
CA VAL A 193 14.82 4.50 -7.57
C VAL A 193 15.60 3.52 -8.46
N SER A 194 15.18 2.25 -8.53
CA SER A 194 15.88 1.25 -9.33
C SER A 194 15.86 1.58 -10.83
N PRO A 195 16.99 1.50 -11.57
CA PRO A 195 16.99 1.65 -13.02
C PRO A 195 16.11 0.63 -13.75
N ASN A 196 15.87 -0.54 -13.14
CA ASN A 196 15.00 -1.57 -13.72
C ASN A 196 13.52 -1.27 -13.53
N ASN A 197 13.15 -0.33 -12.66
CA ASN A 197 11.76 0.09 -12.47
C ASN A 197 11.24 0.70 -13.79
N ILE A 198 10.12 0.18 -14.31
CA ILE A 198 9.49 0.63 -15.55
C ILE A 198 9.27 2.14 -15.59
N ALA A 199 8.97 2.79 -14.47
CA ALA A 199 8.79 4.25 -14.39
C ALA A 199 10.07 5.03 -14.71
N ASN A 200 11.25 4.43 -14.52
CA ASN A 200 12.55 5.04 -14.79
C ASN A 200 13.07 4.76 -16.21
N LYS A 201 12.33 4.00 -17.03
CA LYS A 201 12.69 3.69 -18.43
C LYS A 201 12.20 4.77 -19.39
N SER A 202 12.20 6.03 -18.94
CA SER A 202 11.85 7.21 -19.74
C SER A 202 13.09 7.83 -20.40
N LYS A 203 12.89 8.85 -21.26
CA LYS A 203 14.01 9.56 -21.91
C LYS A 203 14.98 10.20 -20.91
N THR A 204 14.47 10.66 -19.77
CA THR A 204 15.29 11.33 -18.74
C THR A 204 15.66 10.41 -17.58
N GLY A 205 14.93 9.30 -17.40
CA GLY A 205 15.00 8.46 -16.20
C GLY A 205 14.42 9.10 -14.94
N LEU A 206 13.81 10.29 -15.05
CA LEU A 206 13.18 11.02 -13.95
C LEU A 206 11.72 10.58 -13.78
N SER A 207 11.40 10.11 -12.57
CA SER A 207 10.07 9.67 -12.19
C SER A 207 9.68 10.18 -10.80
N ILE A 208 8.37 10.25 -10.58
CA ILE A 208 7.78 10.34 -9.23
C ILE A 208 6.92 9.09 -9.02
N GLN A 209 7.17 8.39 -7.92
CA GLN A 209 6.33 7.28 -7.46
C GLN A 209 5.34 7.81 -6.42
N ILE A 210 4.07 7.46 -6.55
CA ILE A 210 3.01 7.84 -5.61
C ILE A 210 2.34 6.57 -5.11
N GLU A 211 2.65 6.20 -3.86
CA GLU A 211 2.06 5.08 -3.14
C GLU A 211 0.87 5.55 -2.32
N MET A 212 -0.31 5.02 -2.60
CA MET A 212 -1.55 5.38 -1.92
C MET A 212 -2.05 4.25 -1.02
N SER A 213 -2.07 4.48 0.28
CA SER A 213 -2.65 3.53 1.25
C SER A 213 -4.08 3.10 0.88
N THR A 214 -4.48 1.90 1.29
CA THR A 214 -5.87 1.42 1.17
C THR A 214 -6.86 2.41 1.79
N GLY A 215 -6.55 2.94 2.98
CA GLY A 215 -7.34 3.96 3.66
C GLY A 215 -7.55 5.21 2.82
N PHE A 216 -6.47 5.74 2.23
CA PHE A 216 -6.55 6.90 1.34
C PHE A 216 -7.36 6.59 0.07
N ARG A 217 -7.08 5.49 -0.63
CA ARG A 217 -7.80 5.13 -1.87
C ARG A 217 -9.29 4.95 -1.63
N LYS A 218 -9.69 4.22 -0.57
CA LYS A 218 -11.10 4.07 -0.19
C LYS A 218 -11.79 5.41 0.05
N SER A 219 -11.08 6.39 0.61
CA SER A 219 -11.64 7.73 0.92
C SER A 219 -12.08 8.53 -0.31
N LEU A 220 -11.63 8.16 -1.51
CA LEU A 220 -11.92 8.89 -2.75
C LEU A 220 -13.24 8.45 -3.41
N PHE A 221 -13.85 7.34 -2.96
CA PHE A 221 -14.99 6.75 -3.63
C PHE A 221 -16.14 6.49 -2.66
N GLY A 222 -17.37 6.67 -3.12
CA GLY A 222 -18.56 6.25 -2.38
C GLY A 222 -18.68 4.73 -2.27
N ILE A 223 -18.32 3.99 -3.34
CA ILE A 223 -18.32 2.53 -3.35
C ILE A 223 -16.99 2.02 -3.89
N PHE A 224 -16.22 1.33 -3.04
CA PHE A 224 -14.90 0.81 -3.38
C PHE A 224 -14.96 -0.59 -4.00
N SER A 225 -15.48 -0.68 -5.23
CA SER A 225 -15.52 -1.91 -6.02
C SER A 225 -15.04 -1.67 -7.45
N LEU A 226 -14.58 -2.73 -8.13
CA LEU A 226 -14.18 -2.66 -9.54
C LEU A 226 -15.28 -2.05 -10.43
N LYS A 227 -16.54 -2.39 -10.16
CA LYS A 227 -17.70 -1.93 -10.93
C LYS A 227 -18.10 -0.48 -10.64
N SER A 228 -17.88 0.01 -9.41
CA SER A 228 -18.54 1.24 -8.94
C SER A 228 -17.61 2.42 -8.70
N ARG A 229 -16.29 2.23 -8.51
CA ARG A 229 -15.37 3.35 -8.28
C ARG A 229 -15.43 4.38 -9.40
N ALA A 230 -15.49 3.92 -10.66
CA ALA A 230 -15.54 4.76 -11.85
C ALA A 230 -16.79 5.67 -11.97
N VAL A 231 -17.84 5.43 -11.17
CA VAL A 231 -19.09 6.21 -11.18
C VAL A 231 -19.48 6.70 -9.77
N THR A 232 -18.60 6.57 -8.79
CA THR A 232 -18.83 6.99 -7.40
C THR A 232 -17.68 7.83 -6.85
N GLN A 233 -16.89 8.47 -7.70
CA GLN A 233 -15.90 9.46 -7.29
C GLN A 233 -16.58 10.57 -6.47
N ASN A 234 -16.03 10.87 -5.29
CA ASN A 234 -16.58 11.89 -4.40
C ASN A 234 -15.78 13.21 -4.51
N GLU A 235 -16.16 14.24 -3.73
CA GLU A 235 -15.47 15.53 -3.73
C GLU A 235 -13.97 15.42 -3.41
N ARG A 236 -13.58 14.45 -2.57
CA ARG A 236 -12.17 14.25 -2.20
C ARG A 236 -11.35 13.69 -3.36
N PHE A 237 -11.94 12.85 -4.22
CA PHE A 237 -11.31 12.42 -5.47
C PHE A 237 -10.94 13.62 -6.34
N TYR A 238 -11.92 14.48 -6.62
CA TYR A 238 -11.70 15.65 -7.48
C TYR A 238 -10.77 16.67 -6.82
N LYS A 239 -10.82 16.84 -5.49
CA LYS A 239 -9.86 17.68 -4.78
C LYS A 239 -8.43 17.15 -4.92
N PHE A 240 -8.22 15.83 -4.84
CA PHE A 240 -6.90 15.22 -5.00
C PHE A 240 -6.38 15.37 -6.42
N THR A 241 -7.18 15.02 -7.43
CA THR A 241 -6.76 15.10 -8.83
C THR A 241 -6.56 16.54 -9.29
N GLU A 242 -7.30 17.52 -8.76
CA GLU A 242 -7.05 18.94 -9.01
C GLU A 242 -5.69 19.41 -8.49
N VAL A 243 -5.26 18.96 -7.31
CA VAL A 243 -3.90 19.24 -6.81
C VAL A 243 -2.85 18.65 -7.75
N MET A 244 -3.08 17.42 -8.21
CA MET A 244 -2.20 16.76 -9.20
C MET A 244 -2.14 17.52 -10.53
N PHE A 245 -3.28 17.95 -11.08
CA PHE A 245 -3.31 18.76 -12.31
C PHE A 245 -2.53 20.06 -12.17
N ARG A 246 -2.71 20.79 -11.06
CA ARG A 246 -1.98 22.04 -10.80
C ARG A 246 -0.48 21.81 -10.65
N PHE A 247 -0.09 20.77 -9.93
CA PHE A 247 1.31 20.41 -9.77
C PHE A 247 1.95 20.07 -11.12
N LEU A 248 1.32 19.18 -11.88
CA LEU A 248 1.83 18.72 -13.17
C LEU A 248 1.96 19.86 -14.18
N LYS A 249 0.97 20.75 -14.26
CA LYS A 249 0.99 21.91 -15.15
C LYS A 249 2.08 22.92 -14.83
N ASN A 250 2.47 23.05 -13.56
CA ASN A 250 3.45 24.03 -13.12
C ASN A 250 4.88 23.49 -13.09
N SER A 251 5.05 22.17 -13.07
CA SER A 251 6.35 21.51 -12.83
C SER A 251 7.03 20.99 -14.10
N TYR A 252 6.28 20.90 -15.21
CA TYR A 252 6.70 20.36 -16.50
C TYR A 252 6.21 21.25 -17.64
#